data_AF-A0A2K8U743-F1
#
_entry.id   AF-A0A2K8U743-F1
#
_cell.length_a   1.000
_cell.length_b   1.000
_cell.length_c   1.000
_cell.angle_alpha   90.00
_cell.angle_beta   90.00
_cell.angle_gamma   90.00
#
_symmetry.space_group_name_H-M   'P 1'
#
loop_
_entity.id
_entity.type
_entity.pdbx_description
1 polymer ?
#
loop_
_entity_poly.entity_id
_entity_poly.type
_entity_poly.pdbx_seq_one_letter_code
_entity_poly.pdbx_strand_id
1 'polypeptide(L)'
;MLHFGCGATIEQKRLSEEHLCDLFLQLCDLGQLYGTRGLSFSLTFRTKRFLTEHPCAAYVCNGARCHRGVAKEIKKLVIREDGTVFPESPMLDPRFALGSLYEDRLGGLVANYFADGYAQFDRLCRSVYQTVIPTWTSPLIPWNEILCERSWTFADAGAPDGTCQVLDQLTRTRIGQSASA
;
A
#
# COMPACT_ATOMS: atom_id res chain seq x y z
N MET A 1 19.78 -10.84 28.40
CA MET A 1 19.57 -10.50 26.98
C MET A 1 18.22 -11.09 26.59
N LEU A 2 17.21 -10.26 26.30
CA LEU A 2 15.86 -10.72 25.96
C LEU A 2 15.79 -11.01 24.46
N HIS A 3 15.67 -12.28 24.09
CA HIS A 3 15.45 -12.70 22.70
C HIS A 3 13.95 -12.63 22.38
N PHE A 4 13.47 -11.48 21.90
CA PHE A 4 12.12 -11.34 21.37
C PHE A 4 12.10 -11.53 19.84
N GLY A 5 11.13 -12.32 19.35
CA GLY A 5 10.44 -12.04 18.09
C GLY A 5 11.14 -12.30 16.75
N CYS A 6 12.33 -12.92 16.70
CA CYS A 6 13.00 -13.18 15.41
C CYS A 6 12.50 -14.41 14.64
N GLY A 7 11.38 -15.02 15.05
CA GLY A 7 10.77 -16.14 14.31
C GLY A 7 11.54 -17.47 14.31
N ALA A 8 12.72 -17.53 14.94
CA ALA A 8 13.62 -18.71 14.91
C ALA A 8 12.97 -20.01 15.42
N THR A 9 11.95 -19.92 16.28
CA THR A 9 11.23 -21.09 16.83
C THR A 9 9.95 -21.46 16.06
N ILE A 10 9.56 -20.66 15.07
CA ILE A 10 8.35 -20.87 14.26
C ILE A 10 8.65 -20.97 12.75
N GLU A 11 9.92 -21.02 12.35
CA GLU A 11 10.35 -21.13 10.96
C GLU A 11 9.68 -22.30 10.22
N GLN A 12 9.43 -23.42 10.91
CA GLN A 12 8.69 -24.58 10.39
C GLN A 12 7.22 -24.65 10.82
N LYS A 13 6.75 -23.66 11.58
CA LYS A 13 5.35 -23.53 12.05
C LYS A 13 4.68 -22.38 11.31
N ARG A 14 4.71 -22.42 9.97
CA ARG A 14 3.93 -21.47 9.17
C ARG A 14 2.46 -21.59 9.58
N LEU A 15 1.87 -20.48 10.02
CA LEU A 15 0.43 -20.41 10.22
C LEU A 15 -0.24 -20.72 8.88
N SER A 16 -1.35 -21.46 8.93
CA SER A 16 -2.25 -21.53 7.79
C SER A 16 -2.75 -20.10 7.48
N GLU A 17 -3.17 -19.89 6.25
CA GLU A 17 -3.74 -18.60 5.85
C GLU A 17 -4.93 -18.20 6.73
N GLU A 18 -5.77 -19.16 7.08
CA GLU A 18 -6.89 -18.99 8.02
C GLU A 18 -6.42 -18.52 9.39
N HIS A 19 -5.43 -19.19 9.99
CA HIS A 19 -4.88 -18.77 11.28
C HIS A 19 -4.22 -17.39 11.23
N LEU A 20 -3.61 -17.02 10.11
CA LEU A 20 -3.03 -15.68 9.93
C LEU A 20 -4.13 -14.60 9.87
N CYS A 21 -5.26 -14.91 9.22
CA CYS A 21 -6.42 -14.03 9.19
C CYS A 21 -7.05 -13.86 10.57
N ASP A 22 -7.24 -14.95 11.30
CA ASP A 22 -7.78 -14.92 12.66
C ASP A 22 -6.87 -14.12 13.59
N LEU A 23 -5.55 -14.37 13.53
CA LEU A 23 -4.58 -13.62 14.32
C LEU A 23 -4.60 -12.13 13.98
N PHE A 24 -4.71 -11.78 12.70
CA PHE A 24 -4.80 -10.38 12.27
C PHE A 24 -6.05 -9.69 12.85
N LEU A 25 -7.21 -10.35 12.80
CA LEU A 25 -8.45 -9.83 13.35
C LEU A 25 -8.37 -9.68 14.88
N GLN A 26 -7.86 -10.70 15.58
CA GLN A 26 -7.65 -10.65 17.03
C GLN A 26 -6.69 -9.52 17.43
N LEU A 27 -5.62 -9.31 16.64
CA LEU A 27 -4.72 -8.18 16.87
C LEU A 27 -5.45 -6.87 16.66
N CYS A 28 -6.17 -6.67 15.56
CA CYS A 28 -7.00 -5.47 15.34
C CYS A 28 -7.92 -5.16 16.53
N ASP A 29 -8.64 -6.15 17.04
CA ASP A 29 -9.53 -6.01 18.20
C ASP A 29 -8.76 -5.63 19.46
N LEU A 30 -7.59 -6.24 19.68
CA LEU A 30 -6.70 -5.89 20.78
C LEU A 30 -6.27 -4.42 20.71
N GLY A 31 -6.01 -3.89 19.52
CA GLY A 31 -5.62 -2.49 19.32
C GLY A 31 -6.71 -1.51 19.64
N GLN A 32 -7.94 -1.83 19.26
CA GLN A 32 -9.08 -1.02 19.64
C GLN A 32 -9.29 -1.05 21.16
N LEU A 33 -9.22 -2.24 21.77
CA LEU A 33 -9.43 -2.41 23.20
C LEU A 33 -8.37 -1.67 24.04
N TYR A 34 -7.10 -1.78 23.67
CA TYR A 34 -5.98 -1.23 24.44
C TYR A 34 -5.50 0.14 23.97
N GLY A 35 -6.07 0.70 22.90
CA GLY A 35 -5.74 2.05 22.43
C GLY A 35 -5.96 3.11 23.51
N THR A 36 -6.99 2.95 24.33
CA THR A 36 -7.27 3.82 25.50
C THR A 36 -6.23 3.72 26.61
N ARG A 37 -5.39 2.68 26.60
CA ARG A 37 -4.32 2.41 27.57
C ARG A 37 -2.93 2.73 27.02
N GLY A 38 -2.87 3.47 25.91
CA GLY A 38 -1.61 3.92 25.30
C GLY A 38 -0.90 2.87 24.43
N LEU A 39 -1.52 1.70 24.19
CA LEU A 39 -0.98 0.74 23.24
C LEU A 39 -1.32 1.18 21.82
N SER A 40 -0.30 1.47 21.01
CA SER A 40 -0.44 1.71 19.58
C SER A 40 0.39 0.67 18.84
N PHE A 41 -0.24 -0.10 17.96
CA PHE A 41 0.47 -0.93 16.99
C PHE A 41 -0.08 -0.66 15.60
N SER A 42 0.77 -0.91 14.61
CA SER A 42 0.40 -0.82 13.20
C SER A 42 0.55 -2.21 12.60
N LEU A 43 -0.54 -2.72 12.04
CA LEU A 43 -0.48 -3.89 11.17
C LEU A 43 -0.30 -3.40 9.74
N THR A 44 0.72 -3.91 9.06
CA THR A 44 1.09 -3.48 7.71
C THR A 44 0.29 -4.14 6.58
N PHE A 45 -0.52 -5.17 6.89
CA PHE A 45 -1.39 -5.78 5.89
C PHE A 45 -2.62 -4.92 5.60
N ARG A 46 -3.14 -5.06 4.37
CA ARG A 46 -4.39 -4.44 3.93
C ARG A 46 -5.38 -5.53 3.58
N THR A 47 -6.66 -5.35 3.90
CA THR A 47 -7.66 -6.31 3.46
C THR A 47 -7.91 -6.15 1.95
N LYS A 48 -8.12 -7.25 1.23
CA LYS A 48 -8.46 -7.25 -0.19
C LYS A 48 -9.72 -6.42 -0.45
N ARG A 49 -10.73 -6.59 0.39
CA ARG A 49 -11.98 -5.82 0.34
C ARG A 49 -11.70 -4.31 0.42
N PHE A 50 -10.91 -3.87 1.39
CA PHE A 50 -10.57 -2.46 1.55
C PHE A 50 -9.83 -1.90 0.34
N LEU A 51 -8.83 -2.62 -0.20
CA LEU A 51 -8.12 -2.15 -1.40
C LEU A 51 -9.00 -2.16 -2.66
N THR A 52 -10.00 -3.03 -2.73
CA THR A 52 -10.98 -3.07 -3.83
C THR A 52 -11.95 -1.89 -3.75
N GLU A 53 -12.50 -1.61 -2.56
CA GLU A 53 -13.43 -0.49 -2.31
C GLU A 53 -12.72 0.87 -2.33
N HIS A 54 -11.44 0.89 -1.92
CA HIS A 54 -10.61 2.08 -1.84
C HIS A 54 -9.28 1.88 -2.60
N PRO A 55 -9.27 1.86 -3.96
CA PRO A 55 -8.03 1.81 -4.74
C PRO A 55 -7.09 2.98 -4.40
N CYS A 56 -7.67 4.10 -3.94
CA CYS A 56 -6.96 5.25 -3.41
C CYS A 56 -5.96 4.90 -2.29
N ALA A 57 -6.13 3.75 -1.62
CA ALA A 57 -5.27 3.22 -0.57
C ALA A 57 -3.94 2.65 -1.11
N ALA A 58 -3.90 2.25 -2.38
CA ALA A 58 -2.73 1.72 -3.07
C ALA A 58 -2.01 2.78 -3.93
N TYR A 59 -2.76 3.65 -4.61
CA TYR A 59 -2.27 4.75 -5.46
C TYR A 59 -3.27 5.89 -5.42
N VAL A 60 -2.92 7.12 -5.82
CA VAL A 60 -3.91 8.21 -5.84
C VAL A 60 -4.81 8.06 -7.06
N CYS A 61 -6.10 7.78 -6.87
CA CYS A 61 -7.06 7.75 -7.97
C CYS A 61 -7.45 9.17 -8.40
N ASN A 62 -7.45 9.43 -9.70
CA ASN A 62 -7.43 10.79 -10.29
C ASN A 62 -8.58 11.70 -9.82
N GLY A 63 -8.23 12.75 -9.07
CA GLY A 63 -9.03 13.98 -8.91
C GLY A 63 -10.28 13.84 -8.05
N ALA A 64 -11.24 14.75 -8.23
CA ALA A 64 -12.43 14.95 -7.38
C ALA A 64 -13.37 13.74 -7.19
N ARG A 65 -13.11 12.62 -7.87
CA ARG A 65 -13.82 11.33 -7.67
C ARG A 65 -13.17 10.45 -6.60
N CYS A 66 -11.94 10.77 -6.18
CA CYS A 66 -11.39 10.25 -4.94
C CYS A 66 -12.14 10.90 -3.77
N HIS A 67 -12.59 10.10 -2.80
CA HIS A 67 -13.25 10.63 -1.60
C HIS A 67 -12.36 11.60 -0.80
N ARG A 68 -11.05 11.62 -1.08
CA ARG A 68 -10.07 12.51 -0.46
C ARG A 68 -9.86 13.84 -1.21
N GLY A 69 -10.31 13.94 -2.46
CA GLY A 69 -10.19 15.17 -3.26
C GLY A 69 -8.76 15.61 -3.62
N VAL A 70 -7.76 14.73 -3.48
CA VAL A 70 -6.35 15.04 -3.76
C VAL A 70 -5.90 14.49 -5.12
N ALA A 71 -5.08 15.27 -5.84
CA ALA A 71 -4.55 14.89 -7.15
C ALA A 71 -3.22 14.12 -7.09
N LYS A 72 -2.40 14.39 -6.08
CA LYS A 72 -1.14 13.70 -5.77
C LYS A 72 -0.96 13.67 -4.26
N GLU A 73 -0.37 12.61 -3.75
CA GLU A 73 -0.15 12.46 -2.31
C GLU A 73 0.90 11.39 -1.99
N ILE A 74 1.71 11.67 -0.98
CA ILE A 74 2.56 10.69 -0.28
C ILE A 74 1.95 10.48 1.10
N LYS A 75 1.52 9.27 1.42
CA LYS A 75 0.79 8.98 2.67
C LYS A 75 1.69 8.75 3.85
N LYS A 76 2.91 8.31 3.56
CA LYS A 76 3.90 7.91 4.53
C LYS A 76 5.26 8.36 4.03
N LEU A 77 6.10 8.83 4.94
CA LEU A 77 7.51 9.03 4.64
C LEU A 77 8.30 8.12 5.56
N VAL A 78 9.31 7.46 4.99
CA VAL A 78 10.26 6.67 5.76
C VAL A 78 11.63 7.27 5.55
N ILE A 79 12.30 7.59 6.66
CA ILE A 79 13.69 8.05 6.67
C ILE A 79 14.53 6.88 7.15
N ARG A 80 15.47 6.43 6.33
CA ARG A 80 16.45 5.40 6.71
C ARG A 80 17.54 6.00 7.59
N GLU A 81 18.28 5.14 8.27
CA GLU A 81 19.44 5.53 9.11
C GLU A 81 20.52 6.28 8.33
N ASP A 82 20.62 6.04 7.02
CA ASP A 82 21.53 6.72 6.08
C ASP A 82 20.98 8.06 5.56
N GLY A 83 19.86 8.56 6.10
CA GLY A 83 19.25 9.82 5.71
C GLY A 83 18.44 9.78 4.40
N THR A 84 18.38 8.64 3.70
CA THR A 84 17.56 8.49 2.49
C THR A 84 16.08 8.47 2.82
N VAL A 85 15.28 9.19 2.03
CA VAL A 85 13.83 9.35 2.25
C VAL A 85 13.04 8.57 1.19
N PHE A 86 12.05 7.79 1.63
CA PHE A 86 11.18 6.96 0.78
C PHE A 86 9.68 7.26 0.97
N PRO A 87 8.84 7.04 -0.07
CA PRO A 87 7.41 7.37 -0.06
C PRO A 87 6.49 6.33 0.62
N GLU A 88 6.99 5.15 1.02
CA GLU A 88 6.18 4.12 1.70
C GLU A 88 7.03 3.13 2.54
N SER A 89 8.13 2.66 1.97
CA SER A 89 8.96 1.59 2.56
C SER A 89 10.44 1.84 2.29
N PRO A 90 11.34 1.52 3.24
CA PRO A 90 12.79 1.66 3.06
C PRO A 90 13.38 0.57 2.15
N MET A 91 12.57 -0.43 1.78
CA MET A 91 12.95 -1.59 0.95
C MET A 91 12.58 -1.42 -0.53
N LEU A 92 12.01 -0.27 -0.91
CA LEU A 92 11.78 0.06 -2.32
C LEU A 92 13.13 0.16 -3.05
N ASP A 93 13.09 -0.11 -4.36
CA ASP A 93 14.20 0.20 -5.25
C ASP A 93 14.62 1.67 -5.05
N PRO A 94 15.93 1.94 -4.84
CA PRO A 94 16.45 3.29 -4.57
C PRO A 94 16.04 4.36 -5.59
N ARG A 95 15.71 3.98 -6.84
CA ARG A 95 15.25 4.94 -7.85
C ARG A 95 13.92 5.62 -7.50
N PHE A 96 13.14 5.05 -6.59
CA PHE A 96 11.90 5.66 -6.08
C PHE A 96 12.11 6.49 -4.81
N ALA A 97 13.36 6.63 -4.33
CA ALA A 97 13.65 7.51 -3.21
C ALA A 97 13.36 8.98 -3.58
N LEU A 98 12.98 9.76 -2.58
CA LEU A 98 12.83 11.21 -2.70
C LEU A 98 14.20 11.91 -2.76
N GLY A 99 15.25 11.26 -2.26
CA GLY A 99 16.61 11.79 -2.13
C GLY A 99 17.14 11.65 -0.71
N SER A 100 18.22 12.36 -0.39
CA SER A 100 18.90 12.32 0.91
C SER A 100 18.76 13.62 1.69
N LEU A 101 18.56 13.51 3.01
CA LEU A 101 18.57 14.67 3.92
C LEU A 101 19.94 15.34 4.05
N TYR A 102 21.00 14.72 3.53
CA TYR A 102 22.32 15.35 3.44
C TYR A 102 22.45 16.29 2.23
N GLU A 103 21.56 16.17 1.24
CA GLU A 103 21.58 16.95 0.00
C GLU A 103 20.59 18.12 0.04
N ASP A 104 19.42 17.92 0.64
CA ASP A 104 18.39 18.96 0.76
C ASP A 104 17.52 18.76 2.01
N ARG A 105 16.76 19.79 2.38
CA ARG A 105 15.73 19.73 3.41
C ARG A 105 14.55 18.87 2.95
N LEU A 106 13.88 18.21 3.88
CA LEU A 106 12.72 17.35 3.60
C LEU A 106 11.66 18.03 2.72
N GLY A 107 11.37 19.32 2.95
CA GLY A 107 10.41 20.07 2.14
C GLY A 107 10.84 20.23 0.67
N GLY A 108 12.14 20.42 0.41
CA GLY A 108 12.71 20.48 -0.93
C GLY A 108 12.67 19.12 -1.62
N LEU A 109 13.08 18.05 -0.92
CA LEU A 109 12.99 16.66 -1.40
C LEU A 109 11.56 16.29 -1.80
N VAL A 110 10.57 16.63 -0.98
CA VAL A 110 9.15 16.36 -1.27
C VAL A 110 8.67 17.17 -2.49
N ALA A 111 9.04 18.45 -2.59
CA ALA A 111 8.67 19.29 -3.73
C ALA A 111 9.24 18.75 -5.05
N ASN A 112 10.54 18.44 -5.07
CA ASN A 112 11.24 17.88 -6.23
C ASN A 112 10.66 16.51 -6.61
N TYR A 113 10.36 15.67 -5.62
CA TYR A 113 9.73 14.39 -5.87
C TYR A 113 8.36 14.52 -6.55
N PHE A 114 7.51 15.46 -6.13
CA PHE A 114 6.23 15.68 -6.81
C PHE A 114 6.35 16.25 -8.23
N ALA A 115 7.44 16.98 -8.50
CA ALA A 115 7.75 17.48 -9.84
C ALA A 115 8.19 16.34 -10.76
N ASP A 116 9.17 15.53 -10.35
CA ASP A 116 9.90 14.65 -11.26
C ASP A 116 9.75 13.15 -10.96
N GLY A 117 9.70 12.75 -9.68
CA GLY A 117 9.72 11.34 -9.28
C GLY A 117 8.34 10.68 -9.12
N TYR A 118 7.35 11.45 -8.68
CA TYR A 118 6.05 10.92 -8.24
C TYR A 118 5.31 10.16 -9.32
N ALA A 119 5.37 10.64 -10.56
CA ALA A 119 4.66 10.02 -11.68
C ALA A 119 5.13 8.58 -11.92
N GLN A 120 6.42 8.30 -11.75
CA GLN A 120 6.97 6.95 -11.91
C GLN A 120 6.51 6.03 -10.78
N PHE A 121 6.51 6.52 -9.54
CA PHE A 121 6.03 5.76 -8.39
C PHE A 121 4.52 5.47 -8.47
N ASP A 122 3.70 6.45 -8.90
CA ASP A 122 2.27 6.25 -9.11
C ASP A 122 2.00 5.17 -10.18
N ARG A 123 2.78 5.14 -11.26
CA ARG A 123 2.71 4.07 -12.27
C ARG A 123 3.04 2.70 -11.68
N LEU A 124 4.10 2.59 -10.87
CA LEU A 124 4.43 1.36 -10.15
C LEU A 124 3.22 0.91 -9.32
N CYS A 125 2.68 1.76 -8.45
CA CYS A 125 1.57 1.40 -7.57
C CYS A 125 0.33 0.95 -8.35
N ARG A 126 -0.01 1.63 -9.44
CA ARG A 126 -1.14 1.24 -10.31
C ARG A 126 -0.90 -0.10 -10.99
N SER A 127 0.28 -0.31 -11.55
CA SER A 127 0.64 -1.56 -12.21
C SER A 127 0.58 -2.74 -11.24
N VAL A 128 1.10 -2.57 -10.03
CA VAL A 128 1.04 -3.59 -8.98
C VAL A 128 -0.41 -3.84 -8.58
N TYR A 129 -1.20 -2.78 -8.37
CA TYR A 129 -2.60 -2.92 -8.01
C TYR A 129 -3.39 -3.73 -9.05
N GLN A 130 -3.30 -3.35 -10.33
CA GLN A 130 -4.05 -3.96 -11.42
C GLN A 130 -3.69 -5.43 -11.63
N THR A 131 -2.44 -5.81 -11.38
CA THR A 131 -1.95 -7.18 -11.58
C THR A 131 -2.15 -8.07 -10.37
N VAL A 132 -2.15 -7.52 -9.16
CA VAL A 132 -2.16 -8.29 -7.91
C VAL A 132 -3.55 -8.39 -7.31
N ILE A 133 -4.24 -7.26 -7.12
CA ILE A 133 -5.47 -7.22 -6.31
C ILE A 133 -6.59 -8.09 -6.88
N PRO A 134 -6.87 -8.11 -8.21
CA PRO A 134 -7.93 -8.94 -8.76
C PRO A 134 -7.71 -10.44 -8.50
N THR A 135 -6.48 -10.91 -8.67
CA THR A 135 -6.11 -12.34 -8.63
C THR A 135 -5.66 -12.83 -7.25
N TRP A 136 -5.43 -11.93 -6.28
CA TRP A 136 -5.00 -12.33 -4.94
C TRP A 136 -6.06 -13.15 -4.24
N THR A 137 -5.73 -14.38 -3.83
CA THR A 137 -6.71 -15.30 -3.23
C THR A 137 -6.99 -14.97 -1.77
N SER A 138 -6.00 -14.41 -1.07
CA SER A 138 -6.12 -14.15 0.36
C SER A 138 -6.95 -12.92 0.70
N PRO A 139 -7.71 -12.92 1.80
CA PRO A 139 -8.35 -11.71 2.29
C PRO A 139 -7.32 -10.68 2.79
N LEU A 140 -6.09 -11.09 3.11
CA LEU A 140 -5.01 -10.20 3.54
C LEU A 140 -3.96 -10.04 2.45
N ILE A 141 -3.60 -8.79 2.18
CA ILE A 141 -2.64 -8.42 1.14
C ILE A 141 -1.42 -7.78 1.82
N PRO A 142 -0.22 -8.41 1.70
CA PRO A 142 1.05 -7.83 2.14
C PRO A 142 1.48 -6.76 1.13
N TRP A 143 0.71 -5.66 1.08
CA TRP A 143 0.82 -4.65 0.04
C TRP A 143 2.23 -4.05 -0.04
N ASN A 144 2.83 -3.73 1.10
CA ASN A 144 4.14 -3.08 1.14
C ASN A 144 5.23 -4.02 0.63
N GLU A 145 5.18 -5.29 1.00
CA GLU A 145 6.14 -6.32 0.61
C GLU A 145 6.06 -6.55 -0.90
N ILE A 146 4.84 -6.71 -1.43
CA ILE A 146 4.60 -6.87 -2.87
C ILE A 146 5.07 -5.63 -3.62
N LEU A 147 4.75 -4.43 -3.14
CA LEU A 147 5.18 -3.18 -3.78
C LEU A 147 6.70 -3.07 -3.80
N CYS A 148 7.38 -3.44 -2.71
CA CYS A 148 8.84 -3.47 -2.65
C CYS A 148 9.41 -4.46 -3.65
N GLU A 149 8.95 -5.72 -3.65
CA GLU A 149 9.40 -6.75 -4.59
C GLU A 149 9.27 -6.27 -6.05
N ARG A 150 8.09 -5.74 -6.41
CA ARG A 150 7.80 -5.29 -7.77
C ARG A 150 8.57 -4.04 -8.16
N SER A 151 8.98 -3.20 -7.21
CA SER A 151 9.75 -2.00 -7.50
C SER A 151 11.10 -2.30 -8.16
N TRP A 152 11.74 -3.41 -7.80
CA TRP A 152 13.05 -3.83 -8.33
C TRP A 152 13.01 -4.35 -9.76
N THR A 153 11.87 -4.90 -10.20
CA THR A 153 11.69 -5.47 -11.54
C THR A 153 10.83 -4.59 -12.45
N PHE A 154 10.38 -3.44 -11.96
CA PHE A 154 9.45 -2.60 -12.71
C PHE A 154 10.17 -1.95 -13.90
N ALA A 155 9.85 -2.42 -15.10
CA ALA A 155 10.24 -1.75 -16.34
C ALA A 155 9.21 -0.64 -16.61
N ASP A 156 9.68 0.60 -16.75
CA ASP A 156 8.83 1.75 -17.05
C ASP A 156 8.41 1.68 -18.53
N ALA A 157 7.49 0.77 -18.85
CA ALA A 157 6.83 0.72 -20.13
C ALA A 157 5.79 1.85 -20.14
N GLY A 158 5.93 2.82 -21.04
CA GLY A 158 5.02 3.97 -21.16
C GLY A 158 3.54 3.55 -21.05
N ALA A 159 2.80 4.24 -20.18
CA ALA A 159 1.50 3.78 -19.70
C ALA A 159 0.38 3.85 -20.78
N PRO A 160 -0.63 2.96 -20.71
CA PRO A 160 -1.96 3.22 -21.26
C PRO A 160 -2.69 4.30 -20.43
N ASP A 161 -3.49 5.13 -21.10
CA ASP A 161 -4.18 6.31 -20.57
C ASP A 161 -4.93 6.06 -19.25
N GLY A 162 -4.71 6.95 -18.27
CA GLY A 162 -5.12 6.86 -16.87
C GLY A 162 -6.61 6.94 -16.56
N THR A 163 -7.45 6.13 -17.21
CA THR A 163 -8.85 5.94 -16.81
C THR A 163 -8.97 4.77 -15.84
N CYS A 164 -9.36 5.07 -14.59
CA CYS A 164 -9.74 4.07 -13.60
C CYS A 164 -11.09 3.44 -14.00
N GLN A 165 -11.07 2.42 -14.87
CA GLN A 165 -12.28 1.72 -15.32
C GLN A 165 -12.91 0.80 -14.26
N VAL A 166 -12.25 0.61 -13.10
CA VAL A 166 -12.68 -0.35 -12.07
C VAL A 166 -14.00 0.06 -11.40
N LEU A 167 -14.32 1.35 -11.33
CA LEU A 167 -15.62 1.81 -10.82
C LEU A 167 -16.77 1.61 -11.82
N ASP A 168 -16.52 1.61 -13.13
CA ASP A 168 -17.58 1.39 -14.12
C ASP A 168 -18.06 -0.06 -14.17
N GLN A 169 -17.20 -1.03 -13.85
CA GLN A 169 -17.58 -2.45 -13.84
C GLN A 169 -18.42 -2.81 -12.61
N LEU A 170 -18.09 -2.30 -11.41
CA LEU A 170 -18.84 -2.60 -10.18
C LEU A 170 -20.21 -1.89 -10.12
N THR A 171 -20.37 -0.76 -10.81
CA THR A 171 -21.64 -0.04 -10.86
C THR A 171 -22.62 -0.70 -11.84
N ARG A 172 -22.14 -1.34 -12.91
CA ARG A 172 -22.97 -2.09 -13.86
C ARG A 172 -23.51 -3.42 -13.29
N THR A 173 -22.77 -4.09 -12.41
CA THR A 173 -23.23 -5.34 -11.79
C THR A 173 -24.35 -5.12 -10.77
N ARG A 174 -24.44 -3.94 -10.14
CA ARG A 174 -25.52 -3.62 -9.18
C ARG A 174 -26.82 -3.12 -9.83
N ILE A 175 -26.76 -2.54 -11.03
CA ILE A 175 -27.96 -2.03 -11.73
C ILE A 175 -28.65 -3.13 -12.55
N GLY A 176 -27.95 -4.23 -12.87
CA GLY A 176 -28.51 -5.35 -13.65
C GLY A 176 -29.29 -6.42 -12.87
N GLN A 177 -29.39 -6.34 -11.54
CA GLN A 177 -30.08 -7.35 -10.71
C GLN A 177 -31.37 -6.85 -10.04
N SER A 178 -31.83 -5.64 -10.33
CA SER A 178 -33.05 -5.05 -9.74
C SER A 178 -34.18 -4.81 -10.75
N ALA A 179 -34.13 -5.43 -11.93
CA ALA A 179 -35.19 -5.33 -12.95
C ALA A 179 -35.64 -6.70 -13.46
N SER A 180 -36.09 -7.57 -12.54
CA SER A 180 -36.97 -8.70 -12.87
C SER A 180 -37.55 -9.28 -11.57
N ALA A 181 -38.64 -8.65 -11.12
CA ALA A 181 -39.68 -9.22 -10.27
C ALA A 181 -41.00 -8.52 -10.61
#